data_AF-A0A485KN03-F1
#
_entry.id   AF-A0A485KN03-F1
#
_cell.length_a   1.000
_cell.length_b   1.000
_cell.length_c   1.000
_cell.angle_alpha   90.00
_cell.angle_beta   90.00
_cell.angle_gamma   90.00
#
_symmetry.space_group_name_H-M   'P 1'
#
loop_
_entity.id
_entity.type
_entity.pdbx_description
1 polymer ?
#
loop_
_entity_poly.entity_id
_entity_poly.type
_entity_poly.pdbx_seq_one_letter_code
_entity_poly.pdbx_strand_id
1 'polypeptide(L)'
;MSGNPIRDFTVDLYSSLGHTKDAFAWIQGLVIMTLGIRIGFTIVVALNISFVSFVEGRGLWLPDVFPTIKRHIQVRSVLLLLAICADQFWAVQEWVLTKTLVRYNLLPMFVLGNGIRSDFLVLFLIWTDAIASLLQVGITPVIPVLTYVLCFTHSDKLVLGLTSADMEARVQAYQNAFYIRNLISFSPTSMNLWTRFQLTPSDPPTWLVARELSWFFAPCIGITIVLVLYKLVLLVRDFVQPPLATFATLDAVQFSAPASAMRGIDQVPMGFLDHFLPGSDDGLPTRGLVTHAPPAFHFTADAFEVHKSILWNAGWVLVGGRFLVLADDLPNIILNVVTRATWTKIYCCFVHEVSGGRGILVPNLETLPTWDLPVRALVHLQLETLWVRHATDAEREAHRQRSLGLSTALSKVAPTTTGPMVADVGKASKQGTK
;
A
#
# COMPACT_ATOMS: atom_id res chain seq x y z
N MET A 1 12.14 -18.08 43.32
CA MET A 1 12.72 -18.35 41.99
C MET A 1 12.54 -19.82 41.72
N SER A 2 11.63 -20.15 40.82
CA SER A 2 11.47 -21.55 40.40
C SER A 2 12.63 -21.84 39.43
N GLY A 3 13.25 -23.01 39.51
CA GLY A 3 14.46 -23.34 38.73
C GLY A 3 14.29 -23.37 37.20
N ASN A 4 13.22 -22.78 36.65
CA ASN A 4 12.95 -22.64 35.24
C ASN A 4 12.93 -21.15 34.85
N PRO A 5 14.02 -20.63 34.25
CA PRO A 5 14.15 -19.21 33.93
C PRO A 5 13.12 -18.74 32.90
N ILE A 6 12.64 -19.62 32.02
CA ILE A 6 11.59 -19.27 31.04
C ILE A 6 10.26 -19.06 31.75
N ARG A 7 9.93 -19.88 32.74
CA ARG A 7 8.73 -19.74 33.57
C ARG A 7 8.81 -18.51 34.46
N ASP A 8 9.95 -18.26 35.09
CA ASP A 8 10.15 -17.06 35.91
C ASP A 8 10.09 -15.79 35.01
N PHE A 9 10.55 -15.84 33.75
CA PHE A 9 10.38 -14.72 32.80
C PHE A 9 8.95 -14.56 32.24
N THR A 10 8.20 -15.63 32.04
CA THR A 10 6.86 -15.57 31.41
C THR A 10 5.72 -15.50 32.41
N VAL A 11 5.91 -15.97 33.64
CA VAL A 11 4.90 -15.93 34.69
C VAL A 11 5.22 -14.83 35.68
N ASP A 12 6.45 -14.73 36.20
CA ASP A 12 6.74 -13.74 37.25
C ASP A 12 6.80 -12.30 36.71
N LEU A 13 7.30 -12.07 35.48
CA LEU A 13 7.31 -10.74 34.86
C LEU A 13 5.89 -10.23 34.54
N TYR A 14 5.02 -11.12 34.06
CA TYR A 14 3.60 -10.81 33.81
C TYR A 14 2.81 -10.65 35.11
N SER A 15 3.21 -11.34 36.18
CA SER A 15 2.57 -11.25 37.50
C SER A 15 2.97 -9.98 38.27
N SER A 16 4.20 -9.48 38.07
CA SER A 16 4.76 -8.37 38.85
C SER A 16 4.51 -6.98 38.26
N LEU A 17 4.10 -6.89 36.99
CA LEU A 17 3.83 -5.62 36.31
C LEU A 17 2.32 -5.33 36.26
N GLY A 18 1.98 -4.05 36.34
CA GLY A 18 0.61 -3.61 36.07
C GLY A 18 0.22 -3.93 34.63
N HIS A 19 -0.97 -4.48 34.44
CA HIS A 19 -1.50 -4.80 33.12
C HIS A 19 -2.92 -4.25 32.98
N THR A 20 -3.27 -3.82 31.76
CA THR A 20 -4.65 -3.47 31.42
C THR A 20 -5.23 -4.57 30.54
N LYS A 21 -6.56 -4.74 30.56
CA LYS A 21 -7.23 -5.81 29.80
C LYS A 21 -8.20 -5.17 28.82
N ASP A 22 -8.05 -5.55 27.56
CA ASP A 22 -9.00 -5.22 26.51
C ASP A 22 -9.51 -6.50 25.83
N ALA A 23 -10.80 -6.47 25.45
CA ALA A 23 -11.51 -7.57 24.82
C ALA A 23 -11.39 -7.59 23.28
N PHE A 24 -10.88 -6.50 22.67
CA PHE A 24 -10.74 -6.31 21.24
C PHE A 24 -9.29 -6.45 20.73
N ALA A 25 -8.31 -6.59 21.63
CA ALA A 25 -6.89 -6.72 21.31
C ALA A 25 -6.57 -7.87 20.33
N TRP A 26 -7.36 -8.94 20.32
CA TRP A 26 -7.20 -10.05 19.37
C TRP A 26 -7.46 -9.63 17.91
N ILE A 27 -8.31 -8.63 17.66
CA ILE A 27 -8.59 -8.10 16.32
C ILE A 27 -7.34 -7.42 15.75
N GLN A 28 -6.68 -6.59 16.56
CA GLN A 28 -5.41 -5.97 16.19
C GLN A 28 -4.34 -7.03 15.89
N GLY A 29 -4.27 -8.10 16.70
CA GLY A 29 -3.40 -9.24 16.47
C GLY A 29 -3.62 -9.92 15.10
N LEU A 30 -4.87 -10.15 14.70
CA LEU A 30 -5.21 -10.73 13.40
C LEU A 30 -4.82 -9.81 12.22
N VAL A 31 -5.06 -8.50 12.35
CA VAL A 31 -4.65 -7.50 11.34
C VAL A 31 -3.13 -7.48 11.17
N ILE A 32 -2.38 -7.59 12.27
CA ILE A 32 -0.92 -7.63 12.24
C ILE A 32 -0.42 -8.92 11.57
N MET A 33 -0.97 -10.08 11.97
CA MET A 33 -0.56 -11.39 11.49
C MET A 33 -0.81 -11.58 10.00
N THR A 34 -2.02 -11.23 9.53
CA THR A 34 -2.40 -11.40 8.11
C THR A 34 -1.50 -10.59 7.18
N LEU A 35 -1.11 -9.37 7.56
CA LEU A 35 -0.14 -8.59 6.79
C LEU A 35 1.26 -9.20 6.84
N GLY A 36 1.74 -9.59 8.02
CA GLY A 36 3.07 -10.18 8.18
C GLY A 36 3.27 -11.38 7.26
N ILE A 37 2.24 -12.24 7.15
CA ILE A 37 2.22 -13.38 6.24
C ILE A 37 2.27 -12.93 4.78
N ARG A 38 1.45 -11.94 4.38
CA ARG A 38 1.42 -11.45 2.98
C ARG A 38 2.73 -10.80 2.56
N ILE A 39 3.28 -9.89 3.37
CA ILE A 39 4.57 -9.24 3.09
C ILE A 39 5.69 -10.29 3.06
N GLY A 40 5.69 -11.22 4.03
CA GLY A 40 6.65 -12.31 4.07
C GLY A 40 6.58 -13.17 2.80
N PHE A 41 5.37 -13.49 2.34
CA PHE A 41 5.16 -14.24 1.10
C PHE A 41 5.72 -13.50 -0.13
N THR A 42 5.40 -12.21 -0.31
CA THR A 42 5.92 -11.41 -1.42
C THR A 42 7.45 -11.35 -1.42
N ILE A 43 8.08 -11.21 -0.24
CA ILE A 43 9.54 -11.23 -0.10
C ILE A 43 10.11 -12.59 -0.50
N VAL A 44 9.48 -13.70 -0.05
CA VAL A 44 9.91 -15.06 -0.42
C VAL A 44 9.83 -15.27 -1.94
N VAL A 45 8.75 -14.82 -2.58
CA VAL A 45 8.58 -14.89 -4.04
C VAL A 45 9.66 -14.07 -4.75
N ALA A 46 9.92 -12.83 -4.31
CA ALA A 46 10.96 -11.99 -4.89
C ALA A 46 12.37 -12.60 -4.76
N LEU A 47 12.67 -13.18 -3.60
CA LEU A 47 13.92 -13.90 -3.36
C LEU A 47 14.04 -15.15 -4.23
N ASN A 48 12.96 -15.90 -4.41
CA ASN A 48 12.94 -17.07 -5.29
C ASN A 48 13.23 -16.69 -6.74
N ILE A 49 12.59 -15.64 -7.27
CA ILE A 49 12.85 -15.13 -8.63
C ILE A 49 14.31 -14.69 -8.77
N SER A 50 14.83 -13.97 -7.77
CA SER A 50 16.22 -13.52 -7.76
C SER A 50 17.20 -14.69 -7.75
N PHE A 51 16.90 -15.73 -6.97
CA PHE A 51 17.70 -16.96 -6.88
C PHE A 51 17.69 -17.73 -8.20
N VAL A 52 16.52 -17.93 -8.82
CA VAL A 52 16.39 -18.61 -10.11
C VAL A 52 17.16 -17.85 -11.20
N SER A 53 17.03 -16.51 -11.27
CA SER A 53 17.78 -15.65 -12.20
C SER A 53 19.29 -15.79 -12.03
N PHE A 54 19.77 -15.93 -10.78
CA PHE A 54 21.19 -16.12 -10.49
C PHE A 54 21.69 -17.50 -10.95
N VAL A 55 20.94 -18.57 -10.66
CA VAL A 55 21.27 -19.94 -11.06
C VAL A 55 21.30 -20.08 -12.59
N GLU A 56 20.44 -19.36 -13.31
CA GLU A 56 20.37 -19.38 -14.77
C GLU A 56 21.41 -18.48 -15.46
N GLY A 57 22.27 -17.79 -14.70
CA GLY A 57 23.31 -16.93 -15.27
C GLY A 57 22.80 -15.61 -15.87
N ARG A 58 21.55 -15.23 -15.59
CA ARG A 58 20.90 -14.00 -16.10
C ARG A 58 21.25 -12.74 -15.29
N GLY A 59 22.21 -12.87 -14.37
CA GLY A 59 22.65 -11.83 -13.46
C GLY A 59 21.83 -11.73 -12.17
N LEU A 60 22.38 -11.03 -11.19
CA LEU A 60 21.71 -10.74 -9.92
C LEU A 60 20.70 -9.62 -10.14
N TRP A 61 19.41 -9.97 -10.18
CA TRP A 61 18.33 -9.00 -10.24
C TRP A 61 17.39 -9.20 -9.06
N LEU A 62 17.18 -8.14 -8.26
CA LEU A 62 16.26 -8.16 -7.14
C LEU A 62 14.99 -7.38 -7.52
N PRO A 63 13.83 -8.04 -7.57
CA PRO A 63 12.56 -7.36 -7.84
C PRO A 63 12.21 -6.33 -6.76
N ASP A 64 11.63 -5.20 -7.15
CA ASP A 64 11.17 -4.17 -6.20
C ASP A 64 9.86 -4.61 -5.53
N VAL A 65 9.94 -5.10 -4.30
CA VAL A 65 8.75 -5.57 -3.54
C VAL A 65 7.81 -4.44 -3.13
N PHE A 66 8.27 -3.18 -3.18
CA PHE A 66 7.58 -2.08 -2.54
C PHE A 66 6.21 -1.74 -3.19
N PRO A 67 6.05 -1.69 -4.52
CA PRO A 67 4.76 -1.59 -5.20
C PRO A 67 3.67 -2.53 -4.67
N THR A 68 3.99 -3.82 -4.51
CA THR A 68 3.07 -4.82 -3.98
C THR A 68 2.78 -4.57 -2.49
N ILE A 69 3.82 -4.28 -1.71
CA ILE A 69 3.68 -3.95 -0.29
C ILE A 69 2.82 -2.69 -0.08
N LYS A 70 2.94 -1.68 -0.94
CA LYS A 70 2.16 -0.43 -0.87
C LYS A 70 0.66 -0.70 -0.89
N ARG A 71 0.17 -1.54 -1.80
CA ARG A 71 -1.26 -1.93 -1.86
C ARG A 71 -1.72 -2.59 -0.56
N HIS A 72 -0.89 -3.48 0.01
CA HIS A 72 -1.23 -4.14 1.27
C HIS A 72 -1.16 -3.20 2.48
N ILE A 73 -0.21 -2.26 2.51
CA ILE A 73 -0.11 -1.21 3.53
C ILE A 73 -1.35 -0.33 3.52
N GLN A 74 -1.87 0.04 2.34
CA GLN A 74 -3.10 0.83 2.20
C GLN A 74 -4.30 0.13 2.84
N VAL A 75 -4.56 -1.13 2.45
CA VAL A 75 -5.65 -1.93 3.04
C VAL A 75 -5.48 -2.08 4.55
N ARG A 76 -4.25 -2.34 5.02
CA ARG A 76 -3.99 -2.42 6.46
C ARG A 76 -4.26 -1.11 7.17
N SER A 77 -3.85 0.02 6.61
CA SER A 77 -4.02 1.30 7.29
C SER A 77 -5.50 1.57 7.58
N VAL A 78 -6.40 1.23 6.66
CA VAL A 78 -7.85 1.32 6.84
C VAL A 78 -8.33 0.36 7.94
N LEU A 79 -7.94 -0.92 7.87
CA LEU A 79 -8.30 -1.92 8.89
C LEU A 79 -7.79 -1.56 10.28
N LEU A 80 -6.56 -1.02 10.35
CA LEU A 80 -5.92 -0.57 11.58
C LEU A 80 -6.67 0.63 12.17
N LEU A 81 -7.03 1.63 11.35
CA LEU A 81 -7.83 2.77 11.81
C LEU A 81 -9.19 2.32 12.34
N LEU A 82 -9.86 1.39 11.65
CA LEU A 82 -11.13 0.82 12.13
C LEU A 82 -10.95 0.06 13.45
N ALA A 83 -9.88 -0.74 13.58
CA ALA A 83 -9.58 -1.47 14.81
C ALA A 83 -9.26 -0.54 15.98
N ILE A 84 -8.46 0.52 15.75
CA ILE A 84 -8.13 1.53 16.77
C ILE A 84 -9.38 2.29 17.22
N CYS A 85 -10.27 2.66 16.28
CA CYS A 85 -11.53 3.33 16.59
C CYS A 85 -12.48 2.43 17.38
N ALA A 86 -12.59 1.14 17.02
CA ALA A 86 -13.40 0.18 17.75
C ALA A 86 -12.89 -0.03 19.19
N ASP A 87 -11.56 -0.04 19.35
CA ASP A 87 -10.84 -0.21 20.61
C ASP A 87 -10.67 1.09 21.42
N GLN A 88 -11.31 2.19 21.00
CA GLN A 88 -11.23 3.50 21.68
C GLN A 88 -9.78 3.96 21.98
N PHE A 89 -8.83 3.63 21.10
CA PHE A 89 -7.40 3.92 21.26
C PHE A 89 -6.73 3.29 22.49
N TRP A 90 -7.24 2.18 23.02
CA TRP A 90 -6.71 1.52 24.22
C TRP A 90 -5.20 1.24 24.14
N ALA A 91 -4.72 0.63 23.06
CA ALA A 91 -3.29 0.33 22.89
C ALA A 91 -2.40 1.59 22.95
N VAL A 92 -2.88 2.71 22.41
CA VAL A 92 -2.16 4.00 22.46
C VAL A 92 -2.15 4.55 23.87
N GLN A 93 -3.29 4.49 24.56
CA GLN A 93 -3.43 4.95 25.95
C GLN A 93 -2.55 4.16 26.91
N GLU A 94 -2.52 2.83 26.80
CA GLU A 94 -1.66 1.94 27.60
C GLU A 94 -0.17 2.29 27.40
N TRP A 95 0.23 2.57 26.16
CA TRP A 95 1.59 2.96 25.83
C TRP A 95 1.97 4.34 26.35
N VAL A 96 1.09 5.32 26.24
CA VAL A 96 1.30 6.66 26.80
C VAL A 96 1.54 6.57 28.30
N LEU A 97 0.69 5.84 29.02
CA LEU A 97 0.85 5.63 30.46
C LEU A 97 2.17 4.91 30.78
N THR A 98 2.48 3.83 30.08
CA THR A 98 3.71 3.06 30.33
C THR A 98 4.96 3.89 30.06
N LYS A 99 5.00 4.61 28.93
CA LYS A 99 6.15 5.45 28.55
C LYS A 99 6.39 6.58 29.54
N THR A 100 5.32 7.22 29.98
CA THR A 100 5.41 8.32 30.96
C THR A 100 5.85 7.82 32.33
N LEU A 101 5.35 6.67 32.80
CA LEU A 101 5.83 6.03 34.03
C LEU A 101 7.34 5.73 33.98
N VAL A 102 7.81 5.15 32.87
CA VAL A 102 9.26 4.91 32.66
C VAL A 102 10.05 6.21 32.69
N ARG A 103 9.53 7.29 32.08
CA ARG A 103 10.22 8.59 32.03
C ARG A 103 10.44 9.21 33.42
N TYR A 104 9.51 9.01 34.36
CA TYR A 104 9.63 9.54 35.73
C TYR A 104 10.21 8.51 36.73
N ASN A 105 10.83 7.42 36.25
CA ASN A 105 11.38 6.35 37.09
C ASN A 105 10.35 5.69 38.02
N LEU A 106 9.09 5.60 37.58
CA LEU A 106 8.02 4.89 38.27
C LEU A 106 7.92 3.46 37.74
N LEU A 107 7.26 2.57 38.48
CA LEU A 107 7.10 1.17 38.06
C LEU A 107 6.35 1.12 36.71
N PRO A 108 6.93 0.51 35.66
CA PRO A 108 6.27 0.43 34.36
C PRO A 108 5.07 -0.53 34.38
N MET A 109 4.14 -0.32 33.46
CA MET A 109 3.12 -1.31 33.11
C MET A 109 3.60 -2.18 31.95
N PHE A 110 2.99 -3.35 31.78
CA PHE A 110 3.21 -4.17 30.60
C PHE A 110 2.64 -3.47 29.36
N VAL A 111 3.43 -3.37 28.30
CA VAL A 111 3.00 -2.84 27.01
C VAL A 111 3.65 -3.62 25.87
N LEU A 112 2.87 -3.91 24.83
CA LEU A 112 3.41 -4.47 23.59
C LEU A 112 3.99 -3.37 22.69
N GLY A 113 5.11 -2.78 23.11
CA GLY A 113 5.71 -1.62 22.42
C GLY A 113 6.08 -1.85 20.95
N ASN A 114 6.37 -3.10 20.56
CA ASN A 114 6.66 -3.47 19.16
C ASN A 114 5.42 -3.35 18.25
N GLY A 115 4.23 -3.63 18.76
CA GLY A 115 2.98 -3.49 18.00
C GLY A 115 2.75 -2.03 17.61
N ILE A 116 2.88 -1.15 18.59
CA ILE A 116 2.67 0.30 18.43
C ILE A 116 3.70 0.91 17.47
N ARG A 117 4.97 0.50 17.57
CA ARG A 117 5.99 0.88 16.60
C ARG A 117 5.60 0.45 15.18
N SER A 118 5.11 -0.77 15.00
CA SER A 118 4.67 -1.25 13.68
C SER A 118 3.47 -0.47 13.16
N ASP A 119 2.49 -0.18 14.00
CA ASP A 119 1.25 0.47 13.60
C ASP A 119 1.46 1.94 13.24
N PHE A 120 2.22 2.67 14.05
CA PHE A 120 2.59 4.05 13.72
C PHE A 120 3.52 4.13 12.50
N LEU A 121 4.38 3.14 12.25
CA LEU A 121 5.15 3.08 11.01
C LEU A 121 4.24 2.95 9.79
N VAL A 122 3.24 2.07 9.84
CA VAL A 122 2.25 1.91 8.76
C VAL A 122 1.47 3.20 8.52
N LEU A 123 1.02 3.86 9.60
CA LEU A 123 0.33 5.16 9.53
C LEU A 123 1.22 6.27 8.96
N PHE A 124 2.51 6.27 9.27
CA PHE A 124 3.46 7.23 8.73
C PHE A 124 3.72 7.03 7.23
N LEU A 125 3.85 5.76 6.80
CA LEU A 125 4.07 5.42 5.40
C LEU A 125 2.85 5.78 4.55
N ILE A 126 1.63 5.47 5.01
CA ILE A 126 0.43 5.86 4.27
C ILE A 126 0.23 7.38 4.22
N TRP A 127 0.55 8.10 5.29
CA TRP A 127 0.53 9.57 5.29
C TRP A 127 1.48 10.13 4.24
N THR A 128 2.73 9.64 4.24
CA THR A 128 3.75 10.06 3.27
C THR A 128 3.31 9.72 1.84
N ASP A 129 2.77 8.52 1.62
CA ASP A 129 2.26 8.07 0.32
C ASP A 129 1.11 8.93 -0.20
N ALA A 130 0.16 9.29 0.67
CA ALA A 130 -0.98 10.11 0.31
C ALA A 130 -0.55 11.52 -0.11
N ILE A 131 0.34 12.17 0.66
CA ILE A 131 0.87 13.50 0.34
C ILE A 131 1.72 13.46 -0.94
N ALA A 132 2.58 12.44 -1.08
CA ALA A 132 3.41 12.29 -2.26
C ALA A 132 2.59 12.03 -3.53
N SER A 133 1.54 11.22 -3.42
CA SER A 133 0.60 10.95 -4.52
C SER A 133 -0.18 12.21 -4.90
N LEU A 134 -0.65 12.99 -3.92
CA LEU A 134 -1.32 14.27 -4.12
C LEU A 134 -0.42 15.29 -4.84
N LEU A 135 0.87 15.35 -4.46
CA LEU A 135 1.86 16.22 -5.10
C LEU A 135 2.39 15.65 -6.43
N GLN A 136 1.99 14.44 -6.81
CA GLN A 136 2.47 13.71 -7.98
C GLN A 136 4.00 13.57 -7.99
N VAL A 137 4.57 13.20 -6.84
CA VAL A 137 6.01 12.99 -6.63
C VAL A 137 6.27 11.54 -6.24
N GLY A 138 7.37 10.97 -6.76
CA GLY A 138 7.90 9.68 -6.32
C GLY A 138 8.93 9.85 -5.20
N ILE A 139 8.80 9.09 -4.11
CA ILE A 139 9.74 9.07 -2.99
C ILE A 139 10.17 7.64 -2.73
N THR A 140 11.47 7.42 -2.59
CA THR A 140 12.01 6.12 -2.20
C THR A 140 11.61 5.80 -0.75
N PRO A 141 10.99 4.63 -0.48
CA PRO A 141 10.44 4.28 0.83
C PRO A 141 11.47 4.21 1.97
N VAL A 142 12.76 4.04 1.64
CA VAL A 142 13.86 4.09 2.61
C VAL A 142 13.88 5.43 3.36
N ILE A 143 13.60 6.54 2.68
CA ILE A 143 13.62 7.88 3.27
C ILE A 143 12.61 8.02 4.41
N PRO A 144 11.30 7.80 4.22
CA PRO A 144 10.33 7.87 5.31
C PRO A 144 10.57 6.81 6.39
N VAL A 145 11.00 5.59 6.05
CA VAL A 145 11.33 4.58 7.06
C VAL A 145 12.47 5.06 7.98
N LEU A 146 13.55 5.58 7.42
CA LEU A 146 14.68 6.10 8.20
C LEU A 146 14.25 7.31 9.06
N THR A 147 13.51 8.25 8.49
CA THR A 147 12.96 9.40 9.22
C THR A 147 12.12 8.95 10.41
N TYR A 148 11.20 7.99 10.20
CA TYR A 148 10.39 7.43 11.28
C TYR A 148 11.24 6.77 12.36
N VAL A 149 12.21 5.93 11.98
CA VAL A 149 13.08 5.23 12.95
C VAL A 149 13.91 6.22 13.76
N LEU A 150 14.45 7.27 13.14
CA LEU A 150 15.19 8.33 13.83
C LEU A 150 14.30 9.10 14.81
N CYS A 151 13.09 9.48 14.40
CA CYS A 151 12.14 10.17 15.28
C CYS A 151 11.64 9.28 16.42
N PHE A 152 11.39 7.99 16.16
CA PHE A 152 10.96 7.05 17.18
C PHE A 152 12.07 6.75 18.20
N THR A 153 13.31 6.57 17.75
CA THR A 153 14.46 6.32 18.65
C THR A 153 14.80 7.53 19.52
N HIS A 154 14.51 8.74 19.05
CA HIS A 154 14.67 9.98 19.81
C HIS A 154 13.34 10.57 20.29
N SER A 155 12.29 9.76 20.41
CA SER A 155 10.95 10.24 20.75
C SER A 155 10.90 11.01 22.06
N ASP A 156 11.63 10.57 23.09
CA ASP A 156 11.63 11.24 24.39
C ASP A 156 12.28 12.64 24.31
N LYS A 157 13.34 12.79 23.52
CA LYS A 157 13.98 14.09 23.29
C LYS A 157 13.07 15.05 22.53
N LEU A 158 12.31 14.52 21.55
CA LEU A 158 11.35 15.31 20.79
C LEU A 158 10.19 15.80 21.66
N VAL A 159 9.59 14.91 22.45
CA VAL A 159 8.48 15.27 23.35
C VAL A 159 8.95 16.30 24.38
N LEU A 160 10.10 16.09 25.03
CA LEU A 160 10.65 17.03 26.00
C LEU A 160 11.02 18.38 25.37
N GLY A 161 11.57 18.38 24.16
CA GLY A 161 11.93 19.61 23.45
C GLY A 161 10.72 20.45 23.00
N LEU A 162 9.59 19.80 22.75
CA LEU A 162 8.33 20.46 22.35
C LEU A 162 7.44 20.83 23.54
N THR A 163 7.73 20.34 24.74
CA THR A 163 6.91 20.56 25.94
C THR A 163 7.45 21.73 26.76
N SER A 164 6.55 22.59 27.27
CA SER A 164 6.91 23.68 28.17
C SER A 164 7.17 23.19 29.61
N ALA A 165 7.96 23.93 30.38
CA ALA A 165 8.28 23.59 31.76
C ALA A 165 7.02 23.47 32.67
N ASP A 166 5.99 24.29 32.45
CA ASP A 166 4.71 24.20 33.18
C ASP A 166 3.99 22.88 32.89
N MET A 167 3.96 22.46 31.61
CA MET A 167 3.33 21.20 31.22
C MET A 167 4.08 20.00 31.78
N GLU A 168 5.41 20.02 31.83
CA GLU A 168 6.21 18.98 32.49
C GLU A 168 5.86 18.83 33.98
N ALA A 169 5.73 19.94 34.70
CA ALA A 169 5.34 19.91 36.10
C ALA A 169 3.94 19.31 36.30
N ARG A 170 2.98 19.64 35.42
CA ARG A 170 1.63 19.04 35.42
C ARG A 170 1.64 17.55 35.15
N VAL A 171 2.45 17.09 34.20
CA VAL A 171 2.57 15.65 33.89
C VAL A 171 3.15 14.92 35.10
N GLN A 172 4.24 15.43 35.68
CA GLN A 172 4.88 14.79 36.82
C GLN A 172 3.91 14.68 38.01
N ALA A 173 3.14 15.75 38.29
CA ALA A 173 2.12 15.74 39.33
C ALA A 173 1.02 14.71 39.05
N TYR A 174 0.53 14.64 37.80
CA TYR A 174 -0.46 13.65 37.38
C TYR A 174 0.08 12.21 37.53
N GLN A 175 1.29 11.93 37.04
CA GLN A 175 1.89 10.59 37.08
C GLN A 175 2.14 10.12 38.51
N ASN A 176 2.61 11.00 39.39
CA ASN A 176 2.76 10.68 40.81
C ASN A 176 1.42 10.41 41.48
N ALA A 177 0.39 11.22 41.19
CA ALA A 177 -0.95 11.00 41.73
C ALA A 177 -1.57 9.69 41.19
N PHE A 178 -1.42 9.41 39.90
CA PHE A 178 -1.85 8.17 39.26
C PHE A 178 -1.14 6.97 39.88
N TYR A 179 0.18 7.06 40.06
CA TYR A 179 0.98 5.99 40.67
C TYR A 179 0.56 5.72 42.12
N ILE A 180 0.41 6.76 42.95
CA ILE A 180 -0.03 6.66 44.35
C ILE A 180 -1.47 6.12 44.46
N ARG A 181 -2.37 6.54 43.56
CA ARG A 181 -3.75 6.03 43.55
C ARG A 181 -3.81 4.52 43.26
N ASN A 182 -2.90 4.03 42.43
CA ASN A 182 -2.85 2.63 42.03
C ASN A 182 -1.84 1.80 42.86
N LEU A 183 -1.14 2.41 43.83
CA LEU A 183 -0.39 1.71 44.86
C LEU A 183 -1.40 1.08 45.84
N ILE A 184 -1.41 -0.25 45.89
CA ILE A 184 -2.34 -1.01 46.74
C ILE A 184 -2.11 -0.66 48.22
N SER A 185 -3.13 -0.13 48.89
CA SER A 185 -3.23 -0.22 50.35
C SER A 185 -3.55 -1.66 50.71
N PHE A 186 -2.72 -2.26 51.57
CA PHE A 186 -2.75 -3.67 51.99
C PHE A 186 -4.18 -4.24 52.14
N SER A 187 -4.58 -5.16 51.24
CA SER A 187 -5.85 -5.90 51.34
C SER A 187 -5.61 -7.22 52.12
N PRO A 188 -6.39 -7.50 53.19
CA PRO A 188 -6.25 -8.73 53.97
C PRO A 188 -6.66 -10.00 53.20
N THR A 189 -7.35 -9.87 52.06
CA THR A 189 -7.62 -10.99 51.15
C THR A 189 -6.74 -10.86 49.91
N SER A 190 -5.69 -11.66 49.88
CA SER A 190 -4.64 -11.74 48.84
C SER A 190 -5.15 -12.07 47.42
N MET A 191 -6.46 -12.34 47.27
CA MET A 191 -7.10 -12.67 46.00
C MET A 191 -7.51 -11.44 45.18
N ASN A 192 -7.59 -10.24 45.78
CA ASN A 192 -7.82 -8.97 45.09
C ASN A 192 -6.54 -8.24 44.67
N LEU A 193 -5.36 -8.78 45.02
CA LEU A 193 -4.05 -8.19 44.68
C LEU A 193 -3.79 -8.14 43.17
N TRP A 194 -4.50 -8.99 42.42
CA TRP A 194 -4.18 -9.35 41.05
C TRP A 194 -5.08 -8.70 40.00
N THR A 195 -6.12 -7.95 40.40
CA THR A 195 -7.23 -7.72 39.48
C THR A 195 -7.37 -6.33 38.86
N ARG A 196 -7.02 -5.18 39.45
CA ARG A 196 -7.36 -3.90 38.79
C ARG A 196 -6.45 -2.71 39.11
N PHE A 197 -5.59 -2.33 38.17
CA PHE A 197 -5.38 -0.91 37.86
C PHE A 197 -6.70 -0.40 37.29
N GLN A 198 -7.56 0.17 38.12
CA GLN A 198 -8.83 0.69 37.63
C GLN A 198 -8.55 2.00 36.89
N LEU A 199 -8.56 1.95 35.55
CA LEU A 199 -8.64 3.14 34.74
C LEU A 199 -10.04 3.73 34.91
N THR A 200 -10.11 5.01 35.26
CA THR A 200 -11.36 5.75 35.13
C THR A 200 -11.54 6.15 33.67
N PRO A 201 -12.77 6.45 33.21
CA PRO A 201 -13.00 6.93 31.84
C PRO A 201 -12.22 8.19 31.45
N SER A 202 -11.63 8.89 32.43
CA SER A 202 -10.82 10.08 32.26
C SER A 202 -9.31 9.83 32.15
N ASP A 203 -8.85 8.58 32.32
CA ASP A 203 -7.44 8.20 32.32
C ASP A 203 -7.06 7.39 31.07
N PRO A 204 -5.95 7.71 30.40
CA PRO A 204 -5.16 8.94 30.52
C PRO A 204 -5.93 10.15 29.98
N PRO A 205 -5.70 11.35 30.54
CA PRO A 205 -6.35 12.54 30.02
C PRO A 205 -5.86 12.84 28.59
N THR A 206 -6.75 13.34 27.74
CA THR A 206 -6.49 13.56 26.31
C THR A 206 -5.30 14.48 26.04
N TRP A 207 -5.04 15.46 26.91
CA TRP A 207 -3.89 16.34 26.80
C TRP A 207 -2.54 15.61 26.98
N LEU A 208 -2.50 14.57 27.82
CA LEU A 208 -1.31 13.75 28.03
C LEU A 208 -1.03 12.89 26.79
N VAL A 209 -2.09 12.31 26.22
CA VAL A 209 -2.00 11.55 24.97
C VAL A 209 -1.54 12.44 23.83
N ALA A 210 -2.10 13.65 23.71
CA ALA A 210 -1.69 14.61 22.68
C ALA A 210 -0.23 15.04 22.81
N ARG A 211 0.26 15.29 24.04
CA ARG A 211 1.67 15.59 24.31
C ARG A 211 2.55 14.43 23.85
N GLU A 212 2.26 13.20 24.28
CA GLU A 212 3.08 12.06 23.91
C GLU A 212 3.00 11.78 22.41
N LEU A 213 1.89 12.01 21.72
CA LEU A 213 1.82 11.83 20.26
C LEU A 213 2.52 12.93 19.45
N SER A 214 3.06 13.98 20.09
CA SER A 214 3.81 15.04 19.40
C SER A 214 5.02 14.49 18.62
N TRP A 215 5.68 13.42 19.11
CA TRP A 215 6.79 12.79 18.39
C TRP A 215 6.36 12.18 17.05
N PHE A 216 5.08 11.83 16.88
CA PHE A 216 4.54 11.25 15.65
C PHE A 216 4.06 12.34 14.69
N PHE A 217 3.38 13.37 15.18
CA PHE A 217 2.93 14.47 14.33
C PHE A 217 4.08 15.34 13.81
N ALA A 218 5.15 15.52 14.58
CA ALA A 218 6.33 16.28 14.15
C ALA A 218 6.96 15.77 12.83
N PRO A 219 7.32 14.49 12.68
CA PRO A 219 7.81 13.96 11.41
C PRO A 219 6.76 13.98 10.30
N CYS A 220 5.47 13.79 10.60
CA CYS A 220 4.40 13.91 9.60
C CYS A 220 4.34 15.33 8.99
N ILE A 221 4.46 16.37 9.82
CA ILE A 221 4.51 17.76 9.35
C ILE A 221 5.84 18.01 8.62
N GLY A 222 6.96 17.57 9.19
CA GLY A 222 8.28 17.75 8.61
C GLY A 222 8.40 17.15 7.20
N ILE A 223 7.95 15.91 7.00
CA ILE A 223 7.99 15.26 5.68
C ILE A 223 7.06 15.99 4.70
N THR A 224 5.87 16.43 5.12
CA THR A 224 4.96 17.19 4.26
C THR A 224 5.60 18.49 3.78
N ILE A 225 6.25 19.25 4.66
CA ILE A 225 6.96 20.48 4.29
C ILE A 225 8.06 20.20 3.27
N VAL A 226 8.89 19.18 3.53
CA VAL A 226 9.98 18.78 2.62
C VAL A 226 9.44 18.42 1.23
N LEU A 227 8.33 17.69 1.15
CA LEU A 227 7.72 17.29 -0.11
C LEU A 227 7.10 18.46 -0.88
N VAL A 228 6.45 19.39 -0.18
CA VAL A 228 5.93 20.61 -0.79
C VAL A 228 7.08 21.44 -1.35
N LEU A 229 8.16 21.65 -0.58
CA LEU A 229 9.35 22.37 -1.05
C LEU A 229 9.99 21.67 -2.25
N TYR A 230 10.12 20.35 -2.22
CA TYR A 230 10.65 19.57 -3.33
C TYR A 230 9.80 19.73 -4.60
N LYS A 231 8.46 19.69 -4.49
CA LYS A 231 7.57 19.92 -5.63
C LYS A 231 7.71 21.33 -6.19
N LEU A 232 7.85 22.34 -5.33
CA LEU A 232 8.09 23.72 -5.77
C LEU A 232 9.39 23.85 -6.56
N VAL A 233 10.47 23.21 -6.11
CA VAL A 233 11.74 23.17 -6.84
C VAL A 233 11.59 22.51 -8.21
N LEU A 234 10.85 21.40 -8.29
CA LEU A 234 10.56 20.75 -9.58
C LEU A 234 9.75 21.65 -10.52
N LEU A 235 8.72 22.34 -10.01
CA LEU A 235 7.93 23.27 -10.81
C LEU A 235 8.76 24.45 -11.33
N VAL A 236 9.65 25.00 -10.50
CA VAL A 236 10.58 26.05 -10.92
C VAL A 236 11.55 25.52 -11.97
N ARG A 237 12.05 24.29 -11.81
CA ARG A 237 12.91 23.65 -12.82
C ARG A 237 12.19 23.48 -14.15
N ASP A 238 10.96 22.96 -14.14
CA ASP A 238 10.16 22.73 -15.35
C ASP A 238 9.79 24.05 -16.03
N PHE A 239 9.65 25.14 -15.27
CA PHE A 239 9.44 26.48 -15.80
C PHE A 239 10.72 27.04 -16.48
N VAL A 240 11.90 26.81 -15.89
CA VAL A 240 13.18 27.29 -16.42
C VAL A 240 13.68 26.44 -17.59
N GLN A 241 13.44 25.14 -17.54
CA GLN A 241 13.79 24.16 -18.57
C GLN A 241 12.55 23.31 -18.86
N PRO A 242 11.66 23.76 -19.77
CA PRO A 242 10.53 22.95 -20.16
C PRO A 242 11.07 21.62 -20.71
N PRO A 243 10.53 20.47 -20.26
CA PRO A 243 10.93 19.18 -20.80
C PRO A 243 10.73 19.21 -22.31
N LEU A 244 11.77 18.87 -23.07
CA LEU A 244 11.69 18.64 -24.51
C LEU A 244 10.47 17.75 -24.75
N ALA A 245 9.46 18.29 -25.43
CA ALA A 245 8.19 17.62 -25.65
C ALA A 245 8.47 16.24 -26.25
N THR A 246 8.35 15.20 -25.42
CA THR A 246 8.72 13.81 -25.73
C THR A 246 7.81 13.22 -26.82
N PHE A 247 6.80 13.98 -27.25
CA PHE A 247 5.83 13.65 -28.29
C PHE A 247 6.14 14.28 -29.67
N ALA A 248 7.21 15.07 -29.80
CA ALA A 248 7.42 15.88 -31.02
C ALA A 248 8.17 15.19 -32.16
N THR A 249 8.65 13.96 -32.00
CA THR A 249 9.22 13.17 -33.11
C THR A 249 8.77 11.71 -33.01
N LEU A 250 7.53 11.45 -33.46
CA LEU A 250 7.10 10.12 -33.88
C LEU A 250 7.92 9.75 -35.14
N ASP A 251 9.17 9.33 -34.97
CA ASP A 251 9.83 8.53 -36.00
C ASP A 251 9.07 7.20 -36.04
N ALA A 252 8.36 6.96 -37.15
CA ALA A 252 7.26 6.01 -37.26
C ALA A 252 7.61 4.51 -37.03
N VAL A 253 8.85 4.19 -36.65
CA VAL A 253 9.36 2.81 -36.58
C VAL A 253 9.84 2.41 -35.17
N GLN A 254 10.41 3.35 -34.40
CA GLN A 254 10.91 3.08 -33.03
C GLN A 254 10.75 4.32 -32.16
N PHE A 255 10.01 4.19 -31.06
CA PHE A 255 9.87 5.26 -30.07
C PHE A 255 9.76 4.67 -28.66
N SER A 256 10.01 5.50 -27.65
CA SER A 256 9.86 5.11 -26.25
C SER A 256 8.77 5.95 -25.60
N ALA A 257 7.83 5.32 -24.90
CA ALA A 257 6.77 6.05 -24.21
C ALA A 257 6.68 5.66 -22.73
N PRO A 258 6.42 6.63 -21.83
CA PRO A 258 6.19 6.35 -20.43
C PRO A 258 4.85 5.62 -20.22
N ALA A 259 4.72 4.90 -19.10
CA ALA A 259 3.51 4.17 -18.74
C ALA A 259 2.23 5.05 -18.74
N SER A 260 2.36 6.32 -18.38
CA SER A 260 1.24 7.28 -18.37
C SER A 260 0.70 7.63 -19.76
N ALA A 261 1.52 7.46 -20.81
CA ALA A 261 1.15 7.77 -22.19
C ALA A 261 0.58 6.56 -22.95
N MET A 262 0.68 5.35 -22.38
CA MET A 262 0.26 4.09 -23.02
C MET A 262 -1.18 4.09 -23.54
N ARG A 263 -2.11 4.72 -22.81
CA ARG A 263 -3.52 4.78 -23.21
C ARG A 263 -3.80 5.67 -24.42
N GLY A 264 -2.90 6.60 -24.71
CA GLY A 264 -3.03 7.49 -25.87
C GLY A 264 -2.51 6.87 -27.17
N ILE A 265 -1.96 5.65 -27.12
CA ILE A 265 -1.29 5.00 -28.26
C ILE A 265 -2.21 3.91 -28.83
N ASP A 266 -2.70 4.13 -30.05
CA ASP A 266 -3.59 3.20 -30.77
C ASP A 266 -2.97 1.81 -31.06
N GLN A 267 -1.64 1.68 -30.97
CA GLN A 267 -0.93 0.43 -31.23
C GLN A 267 -1.00 -0.56 -30.06
N VAL A 268 -1.43 -0.13 -28.87
CA VAL A 268 -1.44 -0.96 -27.66
C VAL A 268 -2.75 -1.77 -27.57
N PRO A 269 -2.71 -3.11 -27.41
CA PRO A 269 -3.91 -3.93 -27.26
C PRO A 269 -4.72 -3.57 -26.01
N MET A 270 -6.05 -3.57 -26.13
CA MET A 270 -6.95 -3.27 -24.99
C MET A 270 -6.82 -4.27 -23.85
N GLY A 271 -6.71 -5.57 -24.16
CA GLY A 271 -6.49 -6.59 -23.12
C GLY A 271 -5.20 -6.37 -22.33
N PHE A 272 -4.18 -5.76 -22.96
CA PHE A 272 -2.96 -5.40 -22.24
C PHE A 272 -3.20 -4.22 -21.28
N LEU A 273 -3.89 -3.17 -21.74
CA LEU A 273 -4.21 -2.02 -20.89
C LEU A 273 -5.10 -2.41 -19.71
N ASP A 274 -6.11 -3.25 -19.93
CA ASP A 274 -7.06 -3.66 -18.90
C ASP A 274 -6.40 -4.53 -17.82
N HIS A 275 -5.45 -5.41 -18.19
CA HIS A 275 -4.84 -6.35 -17.25
C HIS A 275 -3.53 -5.84 -16.60
N PHE A 276 -2.75 -5.02 -17.31
CA PHE A 276 -1.42 -4.59 -16.85
C PHE A 276 -1.39 -3.11 -16.43
N LEU A 277 -2.33 -2.28 -16.93
CA LEU A 277 -2.40 -0.84 -16.64
C LEU A 277 -3.86 -0.38 -16.36
N PRO A 278 -4.60 -1.02 -15.42
CA PRO A 278 -5.98 -0.63 -15.10
C PRO A 278 -6.11 0.84 -14.67
N GLY A 279 -7.29 1.43 -14.91
CA GLY A 279 -7.71 2.83 -14.67
C GLY A 279 -6.88 3.70 -13.69
N SER A 280 -6.19 4.74 -14.20
CA SER A 280 -5.69 6.00 -13.56
C SER A 280 -5.03 6.05 -12.17
N ASP A 281 -5.09 5.03 -11.32
CA ASP A 281 -4.41 5.02 -10.01
C ASP A 281 -3.90 3.63 -9.58
N ASP A 282 -4.48 2.52 -10.08
CA ASP A 282 -4.20 1.18 -9.54
C ASP A 282 -3.17 0.34 -10.31
N GLY A 283 -2.93 0.59 -11.60
CA GLY A 283 -2.18 -0.35 -12.46
C GLY A 283 -0.68 -0.44 -12.20
N LEU A 284 0.02 0.70 -12.27
CA LEU A 284 1.46 0.79 -12.06
C LEU A 284 1.75 1.99 -11.13
N PRO A 285 2.35 1.79 -9.95
CA PRO A 285 2.65 2.90 -9.04
C PRO A 285 3.78 3.74 -9.64
N THR A 286 3.38 4.79 -10.36
CA THR A 286 4.28 5.79 -10.96
C THR A 286 4.55 6.94 -10.00
N ARG A 287 3.80 7.03 -8.89
CA ARG A 287 3.75 8.15 -7.94
C ARG A 287 3.60 7.66 -6.50
N GLY A 288 3.92 8.53 -5.55
CA GLY A 288 3.89 8.22 -4.13
C GLY A 288 5.16 7.51 -3.68
N LEU A 289 5.04 6.53 -2.81
CA LEU A 289 6.17 5.71 -2.39
C LEU A 289 6.55 4.71 -3.50
N VAL A 290 7.69 4.96 -4.15
CA VAL A 290 8.21 4.17 -5.29
C VAL A 290 9.73 4.10 -5.19
N THR A 291 10.32 2.90 -5.27
CA THR A 291 11.77 2.73 -5.16
C THR A 291 12.49 3.22 -6.42
N HIS A 292 11.99 2.84 -7.59
CA HIS A 292 12.51 3.26 -8.90
C HIS A 292 11.38 3.65 -9.84
N ALA A 293 11.56 4.75 -10.57
CA ALA A 293 10.63 5.10 -11.65
C ALA A 293 10.64 3.96 -12.69
N PRO A 294 9.45 3.48 -13.14
CA PRO A 294 9.40 2.42 -14.13
C PRO A 294 10.08 2.87 -15.43
N PRO A 295 10.83 1.98 -16.11
CA PRO A 295 11.44 2.31 -17.39
C PRO A 295 10.36 2.63 -18.43
N ALA A 296 10.74 3.38 -19.46
CA ALA A 296 9.86 3.59 -20.60
C ALA A 296 9.65 2.26 -21.35
N PHE A 297 8.49 2.14 -21.98
CA PHE A 297 8.22 1.03 -22.90
C PHE A 297 8.86 1.36 -24.24
N HIS A 298 9.55 0.39 -24.84
CA HIS A 298 10.19 0.55 -26.13
C HIS A 298 9.32 -0.06 -27.23
N PHE A 299 8.94 0.73 -28.21
CA PHE A 299 8.16 0.30 -29.36
C PHE A 299 9.09 -0.04 -30.52
N THR A 300 8.77 -1.15 -31.19
CA THR A 300 9.34 -1.55 -32.48
C THR A 300 8.20 -1.68 -33.51
N ALA A 301 8.54 -1.95 -34.77
CA ALA A 301 7.57 -2.02 -35.87
C ALA A 301 6.39 -2.97 -35.62
N ASP A 302 6.63 -4.13 -34.99
CA ASP A 302 5.63 -5.20 -34.87
C ASP A 302 5.16 -5.49 -33.43
N ALA A 303 5.92 -5.01 -32.44
CA ALA A 303 5.71 -5.31 -31.03
C ALA A 303 6.27 -4.19 -30.13
N PHE A 304 5.85 -4.17 -28.86
CA PHE A 304 6.47 -3.34 -27.84
C PHE A 304 7.04 -4.20 -26.70
N GLU A 305 8.13 -3.73 -26.13
CA GLU A 305 8.87 -4.37 -25.06
C GLU A 305 8.28 -3.99 -23.69
N VAL A 306 7.98 -5.00 -22.88
CA VAL A 306 7.57 -4.87 -21.49
C VAL A 306 8.69 -5.37 -20.60
N HIS A 307 9.42 -4.42 -20.02
CA HIS A 307 10.54 -4.73 -19.14
C HIS A 307 10.08 -5.53 -17.91
N LYS A 308 10.91 -6.49 -17.46
CA LYS A 308 10.64 -7.35 -16.29
C LYS A 308 10.21 -6.57 -15.04
N SER A 309 10.77 -5.38 -14.78
CA SER A 309 10.38 -4.56 -13.62
C SER A 309 8.93 -4.07 -13.69
N ILE A 310 8.39 -3.84 -14.90
CA ILE A 310 7.01 -3.40 -15.10
C ILE A 310 6.06 -4.56 -14.80
N LEU A 311 6.38 -5.76 -15.29
CA LEU A 311 5.60 -6.97 -15.02
C LEU A 311 5.54 -7.27 -13.51
N TRP A 312 6.68 -7.20 -12.83
CA TRP A 312 6.74 -7.38 -11.37
C TRP A 312 5.91 -6.34 -10.63
N ASN A 313 6.07 -5.06 -10.98
CA ASN A 313 5.36 -3.96 -10.31
C ASN A 313 3.85 -4.01 -10.55
N ALA A 314 3.41 -4.57 -11.68
CA ALA A 314 2.00 -4.85 -11.97
C ALA A 314 1.47 -6.07 -11.18
N GLY A 315 2.37 -6.91 -10.65
CA GLY A 315 2.05 -8.08 -9.81
C GLY A 315 2.12 -9.41 -10.55
N TRP A 316 2.80 -9.50 -11.70
CA TRP A 316 2.86 -10.71 -12.53
C TRP A 316 4.17 -11.46 -12.37
N VAL A 317 4.09 -12.79 -12.45
CA VAL A 317 5.22 -13.72 -12.34
C VAL A 317 5.08 -14.84 -13.38
N LEU A 318 6.19 -15.26 -13.99
CA LEU A 318 6.21 -16.36 -14.94
C LEU A 318 6.42 -17.68 -14.19
N VAL A 319 5.48 -18.60 -14.34
CA VAL A 319 5.50 -19.95 -13.77
C VAL A 319 5.88 -20.94 -14.86
N GLY A 320 6.97 -21.70 -14.65
CA GLY A 320 7.41 -22.75 -15.57
C GLY A 320 7.74 -22.27 -16.99
N GLY A 321 8.13 -21.00 -17.15
CA GLY A 321 8.54 -20.41 -18.43
C GLY A 321 7.42 -20.14 -19.45
N ARG A 322 6.15 -20.44 -19.11
CA ARG A 322 5.04 -20.41 -20.09
C ARG A 322 3.79 -19.68 -19.61
N PHE A 323 3.54 -19.68 -18.31
CA PHE A 323 2.29 -19.15 -17.74
C PHE A 323 2.59 -17.89 -16.94
N LEU A 324 2.09 -16.75 -17.39
CA LEU A 324 2.18 -15.50 -16.66
C LEU A 324 0.95 -15.40 -15.73
N VAL A 325 1.20 -15.39 -14.42
CA VAL A 325 0.13 -15.42 -13.39
C VAL A 325 0.33 -14.28 -12.39
N LEU A 326 -0.75 -13.84 -11.76
CA LEU A 326 -0.69 -12.87 -10.69
C LEU A 326 0.00 -13.49 -9.46
N ALA A 327 0.95 -12.78 -8.85
CA ALA A 327 1.70 -13.23 -7.67
C ALA A 327 0.77 -13.51 -6.48
N ASP A 328 -0.32 -12.75 -6.36
CA ASP A 328 -1.33 -12.92 -5.31
C ASP A 328 -2.11 -14.24 -5.44
N ASP A 329 -2.17 -14.83 -6.63
CA ASP A 329 -2.83 -16.12 -6.89
C ASP A 329 -1.91 -17.32 -6.64
N LEU A 330 -0.61 -17.10 -6.42
CA LEU A 330 0.36 -18.17 -6.21
C LEU A 330 0.02 -19.10 -5.02
N PRO A 331 -0.47 -18.62 -3.85
CA PRO A 331 -0.94 -19.49 -2.78
C PRO A 331 -2.08 -20.41 -3.22
N ASN A 332 -2.99 -19.92 -4.07
CA ASN A 332 -4.10 -20.69 -4.61
C ASN A 332 -3.61 -21.74 -5.62
N ILE A 333 -2.61 -21.41 -6.44
CA ILE A 333 -1.94 -22.37 -7.33
C ILE A 333 -1.28 -23.48 -6.51
N ILE A 334 -0.53 -23.11 -5.46
CA ILE A 334 0.12 -24.08 -4.56
C ILE A 334 -0.92 -25.01 -3.93
N LEU A 335 -2.04 -24.47 -3.44
CA LEU A 335 -3.14 -25.26 -2.88
C LEU A 335 -3.70 -26.25 -3.91
N ASN A 336 -4.01 -25.79 -5.13
CA ASN A 336 -4.55 -26.65 -6.18
C ASN A 336 -3.58 -27.77 -6.59
N VAL A 337 -2.29 -27.47 -6.71
CA VAL A 337 -1.26 -28.47 -7.09
C VAL A 337 -1.02 -29.47 -5.97
N VAL A 338 -0.95 -29.03 -4.70
CA VAL A 338 -0.74 -29.92 -3.54
C VAL A 338 -1.94 -30.83 -3.32
N THR A 339 -3.16 -30.29 -3.44
CA THR A 339 -4.40 -31.08 -3.28
C THR A 339 -4.76 -31.90 -4.51
N ARG A 340 -4.08 -31.68 -5.65
CA ARG A 340 -4.40 -32.27 -6.96
C ARG A 340 -5.87 -32.09 -7.35
N ALA A 341 -6.45 -30.96 -6.95
CA ALA A 341 -7.85 -30.62 -7.20
C ALA A 341 -7.98 -29.13 -7.52
N THR A 342 -8.93 -28.78 -8.38
CA THR A 342 -9.21 -27.38 -8.74
C THR A 342 -10.19 -26.77 -7.75
N TRP A 343 -9.69 -26.30 -6.60
CA TRP A 343 -10.52 -25.61 -5.60
C TRP A 343 -10.88 -24.20 -6.07
N THR A 344 -9.92 -23.52 -6.71
CA THR A 344 -10.09 -22.16 -7.23
C THR A 344 -9.75 -22.09 -8.72
N LYS A 345 -10.52 -21.31 -9.48
CA LYS A 345 -10.19 -20.98 -10.86
C LYS A 345 -9.17 -19.84 -10.86
N ILE A 346 -8.02 -20.07 -11.48
CA ILE A 346 -6.94 -19.07 -11.61
C ILE A 346 -6.80 -18.74 -13.09
N TYR A 347 -6.60 -17.46 -13.38
CA TYR A 347 -6.42 -16.97 -14.75
C TYR A 347 -4.95 -16.65 -15.01
N CYS A 348 -4.50 -16.92 -16.23
CA CYS A 348 -3.13 -16.68 -16.67
C CYS A 348 -3.10 -16.15 -18.10
N CYS A 349 -2.03 -15.45 -18.44
CA CYS A 349 -1.70 -15.09 -19.82
C CYS A 349 -0.62 -16.04 -20.35
N PHE A 350 -0.75 -16.48 -21.59
CA PHE A 350 0.23 -17.37 -22.22
C PHE A 350 1.41 -16.59 -22.80
N VAL A 351 2.61 -17.14 -22.58
CA VAL A 351 3.84 -16.66 -23.19
C VAL A 351 4.32 -17.70 -24.19
N HIS A 352 4.40 -17.31 -25.47
CA HIS A 352 4.95 -18.13 -26.54
C HIS A 352 6.39 -17.73 -26.81
N GLU A 353 7.31 -18.67 -26.72
CA GLU A 353 8.70 -18.43 -27.11
C GLU A 353 8.81 -18.47 -28.65
N VAL A 354 9.30 -17.39 -29.24
CA VAL A 354 9.60 -17.32 -30.68
C VAL A 354 11.06 -17.70 -30.91
N SER A 355 11.30 -18.37 -32.05
CA SER A 355 12.63 -18.70 -32.57
C SER A 355 13.54 -17.45 -32.53
N GLY A 356 14.45 -17.43 -31.56
CA GLY A 356 15.28 -16.25 -31.23
C GLY A 356 15.28 -15.87 -29.74
N GLY A 357 14.59 -16.63 -28.88
CA GLY A 357 14.60 -16.41 -27.42
C GLY A 357 13.75 -15.23 -26.97
N ARG A 358 12.82 -14.75 -27.81
CA ARG A 358 11.87 -13.68 -27.46
C ARG A 358 10.55 -14.30 -27.03
N GLY A 359 10.18 -14.11 -25.77
CA GLY A 359 8.84 -14.45 -25.27
C GLY A 359 7.81 -13.43 -25.73
N ILE A 360 6.83 -13.86 -26.53
CA ILE A 360 5.67 -13.07 -26.92
C ILE A 360 4.53 -13.35 -25.94
N LEU A 361 4.06 -12.30 -25.28
CA LEU A 361 2.89 -12.32 -24.41
C LEU A 361 1.62 -12.14 -25.24
N VAL A 362 0.69 -13.09 -25.10
CA VAL A 362 -0.68 -12.96 -25.60
C VAL A 362 -1.54 -12.38 -24.48
N PRO A 363 -2.08 -11.15 -24.62
CA PRO A 363 -2.79 -10.45 -23.56
C PRO A 363 -4.24 -10.93 -23.35
N ASN A 364 -4.48 -12.25 -23.48
CA ASN A 364 -5.77 -12.89 -23.24
C ASN A 364 -5.71 -13.71 -21.95
N LEU A 365 -6.68 -13.49 -21.05
CA LEU A 365 -6.82 -14.26 -19.82
C LEU A 365 -7.47 -15.61 -20.13
N GLU A 366 -6.73 -16.67 -19.87
CA GLU A 366 -7.21 -18.05 -19.99
C GLU A 366 -7.09 -18.76 -18.64
N THR A 367 -7.85 -19.83 -18.43
CA THR A 367 -7.82 -20.58 -17.17
C THR A 367 -6.58 -21.46 -17.09
N LEU A 368 -5.85 -21.39 -15.98
CA LEU A 368 -4.64 -22.18 -15.78
C LEU A 368 -4.97 -23.68 -15.58
N PRO A 369 -4.46 -24.60 -16.42
CA PRO A 369 -4.61 -26.03 -16.21
C PRO A 369 -3.69 -26.50 -15.07
N THR A 370 -4.18 -26.36 -13.84
CA THR A 370 -3.40 -26.65 -12.61
C THR A 370 -3.04 -28.13 -12.42
N TRP A 371 -3.74 -29.05 -13.07
CA TRP A 371 -3.47 -30.49 -13.00
C TRP A 371 -2.19 -30.92 -13.76
N ASP A 372 -1.74 -30.13 -14.75
CA ASP A 372 -0.56 -30.45 -15.57
C ASP A 372 0.73 -29.76 -15.07
N LEU A 373 0.65 -28.97 -14.00
CA LEU A 373 1.79 -28.21 -13.48
C LEU A 373 2.65 -29.05 -12.52
N PRO A 374 3.93 -29.34 -12.85
CA PRO A 374 4.80 -30.04 -11.93
C PRO A 374 5.14 -29.15 -10.74
N VAL A 375 5.32 -29.74 -9.55
CA VAL A 375 5.72 -29.01 -8.32
C VAL A 375 7.00 -28.19 -8.52
N ARG A 376 7.91 -28.65 -9.40
CA ARG A 376 9.13 -27.92 -9.76
C ARG A 376 8.82 -26.57 -10.41
N ALA A 377 7.75 -26.44 -11.17
CA ALA A 377 7.34 -25.19 -11.79
C ALA A 377 6.92 -24.13 -10.75
N LEU A 378 6.45 -24.54 -9.56
CA LEU A 378 6.10 -23.63 -8.47
C LEU A 378 7.33 -23.00 -7.80
N VAL A 379 8.46 -23.70 -7.81
CA VAL A 379 9.74 -23.24 -7.25
C VAL A 379 10.58 -22.52 -8.32
N HIS A 380 10.25 -22.75 -9.59
CA HIS A 380 10.92 -22.17 -10.74
C HIS A 380 10.13 -20.96 -11.25
N LEU A 381 10.13 -19.90 -10.43
CA LEU A 381 9.52 -18.63 -10.79
C LEU A 381 10.55 -17.77 -11.52
N GLN A 382 10.15 -17.26 -12.67
CA GLN A 382 11.01 -16.45 -13.53
C GLN A 382 10.36 -15.10 -13.79
N LEU A 383 11.19 -14.15 -14.21
CA LEU A 383 10.70 -12.90 -14.77
C LEU A 383 11.64 -12.41 -15.86
N GLU A 384 11.11 -12.38 -17.08
CA GLU A 384 11.83 -11.97 -18.28
C GLU A 384 11.17 -10.75 -18.89
N THR A 385 11.94 -10.03 -19.70
CA THR A 385 11.37 -8.98 -20.53
C THR A 385 10.57 -9.64 -21.64
N LEU A 386 9.28 -9.32 -21.71
CA LEU A 386 8.33 -9.90 -22.66
C LEU A 386 7.98 -8.91 -23.75
N TRP A 387 7.61 -9.43 -24.91
CA TRP A 387 7.18 -8.65 -26.07
C TRP A 387 5.69 -8.81 -26.27
N VAL A 388 4.98 -7.71 -26.50
CA VAL A 388 3.53 -7.73 -26.78
C VAL A 388 3.34 -7.27 -28.22
N ARG A 389 2.61 -8.07 -29.00
CA ARG A 389 2.28 -7.70 -30.39
C ARG A 389 1.36 -6.49 -30.40
N HIS A 390 1.49 -5.66 -31.43
CA HIS A 390 0.59 -4.52 -31.60
C HIS A 390 -0.87 -4.98 -31.78
N ALA A 391 -1.81 -4.11 -31.41
CA ALA A 391 -3.22 -4.31 -31.64
C ALA A 391 -3.50 -4.55 -33.12
N THR A 392 -4.31 -5.56 -33.42
CA THR A 392 -4.80 -5.86 -34.77
C THR A 392 -5.75 -4.76 -35.27
N ASP A 393 -5.93 -4.62 -36.58
CA ASP A 393 -6.79 -3.55 -37.12
C ASP A 393 -8.23 -3.58 -36.60
N ALA A 394 -8.77 -4.78 -36.31
CA ALA A 394 -10.07 -4.96 -35.66
C ALA A 394 -10.10 -4.43 -34.22
N GLU A 395 -9.03 -4.61 -33.45
CA GLU A 395 -8.90 -4.08 -32.09
C GLU A 395 -8.69 -2.56 -32.09
N ARG A 396 -7.98 -2.03 -33.09
CA ARG A 396 -7.81 -0.59 -33.31
C ARG A 396 -9.15 0.09 -33.60
N GLU A 397 -10.00 -0.53 -34.41
CA GLU A 397 -11.36 -0.04 -34.67
C GLU A 397 -12.23 -0.05 -33.40
N ALA A 398 -12.14 -1.11 -32.59
CA ALA A 398 -12.83 -1.16 -31.30
C ALA A 398 -12.33 -0.09 -30.31
N HIS A 399 -11.03 0.20 -30.28
CA HIS A 399 -10.43 1.28 -29.48
C HIS A 399 -11.01 2.65 -29.86
N ARG A 400 -11.03 2.95 -31.17
CA ARG A 400 -11.59 4.20 -31.70
C ARG A 400 -13.10 4.34 -31.43
N GLN A 401 -13.86 3.26 -31.56
CA GLN A 401 -15.31 3.30 -31.31
C GLN A 401 -15.63 3.57 -29.83
N ARG A 402 -14.86 3.03 -28.88
CA ARG A 402 -15.06 3.29 -27.44
C ARG A 402 -14.61 4.69 -27.02
N SER A 403 -13.49 5.20 -27.53
CA SER A 403 -13.04 6.57 -27.25
C SER A 403 -14.01 7.62 -27.81
N LEU A 404 -14.56 7.38 -29.00
CA LEU A 404 -15.62 8.20 -29.58
C LEU A 404 -16.96 8.05 -28.84
N GLY A 405 -17.29 6.84 -28.38
CA GLY A 405 -18.49 6.56 -27.57
C GLY A 405 -18.53 7.33 -26.25
N LEU A 406 -17.38 7.43 -25.56
CA LEU A 406 -17.22 8.26 -24.35
C LEU A 406 -17.33 9.77 -24.65
N SER A 407 -16.81 10.22 -25.79
CA SER A 407 -16.93 11.60 -26.25
C SER A 407 -18.38 11.99 -26.56
N THR A 408 -19.17 11.10 -27.17
CA THR A 408 -20.60 11.34 -27.43
C THR A 408 -21.47 11.29 -26.16
N ALA A 409 -21.06 10.55 -25.13
CA ALA A 409 -21.74 10.55 -23.84
C ALA A 409 -21.49 11.84 -23.05
N LEU A 410 -20.28 12.41 -23.13
CA LEU A 410 -19.95 13.72 -22.54
C LEU A 410 -20.58 14.90 -23.30
N SER A 411 -20.76 14.79 -24.62
CA SER A 411 -21.44 15.83 -25.43
C SER A 411 -22.96 15.91 -25.20
N LYS A 412 -23.58 14.91 -24.55
CA LYS A 412 -25.04 14.91 -24.30
C LYS A 412 -25.45 15.58 -22.98
N VAL A 413 -24.49 16.14 -22.22
CA VAL A 413 -24.78 16.92 -21.01
C VAL A 413 -24.39 18.38 -21.24
N ALA A 414 -25.22 19.09 -22.00
CA ALA A 414 -25.34 20.55 -21.93
C ALA A 414 -26.80 20.88 -21.60
N PRO A 415 -27.09 21.87 -20.73
CA PRO A 415 -28.42 22.03 -20.15
C PRO A 415 -29.35 22.72 -21.13
N THR A 416 -30.50 22.10 -21.38
CA THR A 416 -31.65 22.72 -22.04
C THR A 416 -32.22 23.79 -21.11
N THR A 417 -31.76 25.04 -21.23
CA THR A 417 -32.43 26.19 -20.64
C THR A 417 -33.71 26.47 -21.42
N THR A 418 -34.83 26.15 -20.79
CA THR A 418 -36.18 26.59 -21.15
C THR A 418 -36.28 28.11 -21.11
N GLY A 419 -36.68 28.73 -22.22
CA GLY A 419 -37.16 30.12 -22.31
C GLY A 419 -38.49 30.15 -23.08
N PRO A 420 -39.45 31.02 -22.72
CA PRO A 420 -40.85 30.84 -23.07
C PRO A 420 -41.24 31.35 -24.47
N MET A 421 -42.22 30.65 -25.07
CA MET A 421 -42.98 31.05 -26.26
C MET A 421 -43.71 32.38 -26.04
N VAL A 422 -43.57 33.29 -27.00
CA VAL A 422 -44.56 34.33 -27.32
C VAL A 422 -45.24 33.94 -28.62
N ALA A 423 -46.56 34.08 -28.61
CA ALA A 423 -47.52 33.67 -29.61
C ALA A 423 -47.31 34.32 -30.97
N ASP A 424 -47.68 33.59 -32.03
CA ASP A 424 -48.25 34.23 -33.20
C ASP A 424 -49.46 33.47 -33.74
N VAL A 425 -50.42 34.26 -34.20
CA VAL A 425 -51.83 33.96 -34.39
C VAL A 425 -52.10 33.64 -35.86
N GLY A 426 -52.84 32.56 -36.10
CA GLY A 426 -53.98 32.62 -37.03
C GLY A 426 -53.86 31.92 -38.39
N LYS A 427 -54.92 31.13 -38.66
CA LYS A 427 -55.46 30.62 -39.96
C LYS A 427 -54.67 29.45 -40.57
N ALA A 428 -55.26 28.39 -41.12
CA ALA A 428 -56.57 28.24 -41.73
C ALA A 428 -57.08 26.79 -41.68
N SER A 429 -58.40 26.71 -41.67
CA SER A 429 -59.32 25.58 -41.86
C SER A 429 -58.91 24.50 -42.88
N LYS A 430 -59.18 23.23 -42.55
CA LYS A 430 -60.01 22.37 -43.43
C LYS A 430 -60.69 21.23 -42.67
N GLN A 431 -62.01 21.22 -42.82
CA GLN A 431 -63.03 20.24 -42.45
C GLN A 431 -62.74 18.81 -42.92
N GLY A 432 -63.35 17.84 -42.22
CA GLY A 432 -64.22 16.92 -42.93
C GLY A 432 -64.34 15.49 -42.38
N THR A 433 -65.41 15.26 -41.61
CA THR A 433 -66.34 14.10 -41.67
C THR A 433 -65.78 12.70 -41.36
N LYS A 434 -66.41 11.87 -40.52
CA LYS A 434 -67.74 11.89 -39.90
C LYS A 434 -67.72 10.96 -38.69
#